data_AF-A0A379PNL3-F1
#
_entry.id   AF-A0A379PNL3-F1
#
_cell.length_a   1.000
_cell.length_b   1.000
_cell.length_c   1.000
_cell.angle_alpha   90.00
_cell.angle_beta   90.00
_cell.angle_gamma   90.00
#
_symmetry.space_group_name_H-M   'P 1'
#
loop_
_entity.id
_entity.type
_entity.pdbx_description
1 polymer ?
#
loop_
_entity_poly.entity_id
_entity_poly.type
_entity_poly.pdbx_seq_one_letter_code
_entity_poly.pdbx_strand_id
1 'polypeptide(L)'
;MSEEWDTAESAVRTLGSTRTVQAMTASDLRAWAAENNLMTRTQWPKIKRELYKQFDVDYDALREREQRERAEKLAAAATSAPVVSLASAGDERGSFAVVGDADTSDVAWYGSFHKDDRIFRPGDQDSADEASAGKAVFLAAKVRDHLEVEAVRLRLRVSSERIDGVKLADLAAKKQVILDLEVTPTGNPAEQWCLEPGYGEWRAIRLSDLVVAE
;
A
#
# COMPACT_ATOMS: atom_id res chain seq x y z
N MET A 1 -12.69 -16.42 33.18
CA MET A 1 -11.43 -16.92 32.57
C MET A 1 -11.61 -18.27 31.89
N SER A 2 -12.22 -19.28 32.55
CA SER A 2 -12.53 -20.57 31.90
C SER A 2 -13.41 -20.42 30.65
N GLU A 3 -14.52 -19.68 30.76
CA GLU A 3 -15.50 -19.54 29.66
C GLU A 3 -14.91 -18.97 28.36
N GLU A 4 -13.95 -18.04 28.45
CA GLU A 4 -13.28 -17.50 27.26
C GLU A 4 -12.36 -18.54 26.59
N TRP A 5 -11.72 -19.40 27.38
CA TRP A 5 -10.91 -20.52 26.85
C TRP A 5 -11.81 -21.60 26.24
N ASP A 6 -12.92 -21.93 26.91
CA ASP A 6 -13.90 -22.91 26.41
C ASP A 6 -14.53 -22.42 25.09
N THR A 7 -14.80 -21.12 24.99
CA THR A 7 -15.28 -20.47 23.76
C THR A 7 -14.24 -20.56 22.64
N ALA A 8 -12.97 -20.21 22.93
CA ALA A 8 -11.89 -20.27 21.95
C ALA A 8 -11.64 -21.71 21.46
N GLU A 9 -11.62 -22.68 22.38
CA GLU A 9 -11.43 -24.09 22.05
C GLU A 9 -12.57 -24.62 21.18
N SER A 10 -13.82 -24.33 21.55
CA SER A 10 -15.00 -24.73 20.79
C SER A 10 -15.00 -24.11 19.38
N ALA A 11 -14.73 -22.80 19.28
CA ALA A 11 -14.69 -22.10 18.00
C ALA A 11 -13.63 -22.70 17.07
N VAL A 12 -12.40 -22.88 17.56
CA VAL A 12 -11.29 -23.44 16.75
C VAL A 12 -11.61 -24.88 16.32
N ARG A 13 -12.24 -25.69 17.16
CA ARG A 13 -12.65 -27.06 16.80
C ARG A 13 -13.61 -27.10 15.61
N THR A 14 -14.41 -26.05 15.43
CA THR A 14 -15.38 -25.96 14.31
C THR A 14 -14.77 -25.50 12.99
N LEU A 15 -13.49 -25.10 12.95
CA LEU A 15 -12.79 -24.69 11.72
C LEU A 15 -12.70 -25.79 10.66
N GLY A 16 -12.77 -27.06 11.06
CA GLY A 16 -12.77 -28.22 10.17
C GLY A 16 -11.63 -29.19 10.46
N SER A 17 -11.19 -29.90 9.43
CA SER A 17 -10.13 -30.91 9.57
C SER A 17 -8.74 -30.27 9.71
N THR A 18 -7.80 -30.96 10.36
CA THR A 18 -6.40 -30.51 10.47
C THR A 18 -5.80 -30.14 9.12
N ARG A 19 -6.05 -30.96 8.07
CA ARG A 19 -5.57 -30.67 6.72
C ARG A 19 -6.16 -29.38 6.15
N THR A 20 -7.42 -29.10 6.42
CA THR A 20 -8.09 -27.86 5.99
C THR A 20 -7.45 -26.65 6.65
N VAL A 21 -7.29 -26.69 7.98
CA VAL A 21 -6.76 -25.55 8.75
C VAL A 21 -5.29 -25.28 8.41
N GLN A 22 -4.48 -26.32 8.23
CA GLN A 22 -3.07 -26.19 7.83
C GLN A 22 -2.89 -25.63 6.41
N ALA A 23 -3.91 -25.71 5.55
CA ALA A 23 -3.89 -25.14 4.21
C ALA A 23 -4.36 -23.67 4.16
N MET A 24 -4.93 -23.14 5.25
CA MET A 24 -5.39 -21.75 5.32
C MET A 24 -4.20 -20.78 5.43
N THR A 25 -4.35 -19.61 4.83
CA THR A 25 -3.40 -18.50 5.01
C THR A 25 -3.62 -17.77 6.34
N ALA A 26 -2.64 -16.98 6.76
CA ALA A 26 -2.80 -16.07 7.89
C ALA A 26 -3.99 -15.10 7.68
N SER A 27 -4.25 -14.70 6.42
CA SER A 27 -5.39 -13.84 6.10
C SER A 27 -6.72 -14.57 6.28
N ASP A 28 -6.82 -15.82 5.84
CA ASP A 28 -8.05 -16.62 5.97
C ASP A 28 -8.41 -16.85 7.44
N LEU A 29 -7.42 -17.20 8.26
CA LEU A 29 -7.61 -17.40 9.71
C LEU A 29 -8.05 -16.10 10.40
N ARG A 30 -7.47 -14.96 9.99
CA ARG A 30 -7.85 -13.65 10.53
C ARG A 30 -9.25 -13.24 10.08
N ALA A 31 -9.62 -13.49 8.83
CA ALA A 31 -10.96 -13.21 8.29
C ALA A 31 -12.02 -14.03 9.02
N TRP A 32 -11.80 -15.34 9.16
CA TRP A 32 -12.65 -16.22 9.96
C TRP A 32 -12.82 -15.72 11.40
N ALA A 33 -11.72 -15.34 12.07
CA ALA A 33 -11.80 -14.83 13.44
C ALA A 33 -12.58 -13.50 13.52
N ALA A 34 -12.48 -12.65 12.51
CA ALA A 34 -13.24 -11.40 12.45
C ALA A 34 -14.73 -11.66 12.24
N GLU A 35 -15.10 -12.55 11.31
CA GLU A 35 -16.48 -12.97 11.03
C GLU A 35 -17.17 -13.58 12.25
N ASN A 36 -16.41 -14.26 13.11
CA ASN A 36 -16.90 -14.87 14.35
C ASN A 36 -16.78 -13.96 15.58
N ASN A 37 -16.41 -12.67 15.42
CA ASN A 37 -16.22 -11.70 16.51
C ASN A 37 -15.15 -12.11 17.55
N LEU A 38 -14.15 -12.90 17.13
CA LEU A 38 -13.06 -13.41 17.98
C LEU A 38 -11.80 -12.54 17.93
N MET A 39 -11.81 -11.47 17.14
CA MET A 39 -10.71 -10.50 16.97
C MET A 39 -10.61 -9.46 18.11
N THR A 40 -10.95 -9.85 19.34
CA THR A 40 -10.80 -8.98 20.52
C THR A 40 -9.41 -9.14 21.15
N ARG A 41 -8.99 -8.14 21.94
CA ARG A 41 -7.70 -8.15 22.64
C ARG A 41 -7.53 -9.36 23.56
N THR A 42 -8.62 -9.89 24.13
CA THR A 42 -8.59 -11.02 25.06
C THR A 42 -8.78 -12.38 24.38
N GLN A 43 -9.56 -12.44 23.30
CA GLN A 43 -9.87 -13.69 22.60
C GLN A 43 -8.77 -14.10 21.62
N TRP A 44 -8.22 -13.15 20.87
CA TRP A 44 -7.27 -13.46 19.80
C TRP A 44 -6.03 -14.23 20.26
N PRO A 45 -5.38 -13.91 21.40
CA PRO A 45 -4.28 -14.72 21.92
C PRO A 45 -4.69 -16.17 22.26
N LYS A 46 -5.93 -16.39 22.74
CA LYS A 46 -6.45 -17.73 23.05
C LYS A 46 -6.71 -18.53 21.78
N ILE A 47 -7.27 -17.88 20.75
CA ILE A 47 -7.47 -18.49 19.43
C ILE A 47 -6.15 -18.96 18.84
N LYS A 48 -5.10 -18.13 18.84
CA LYS A 48 -3.76 -18.57 18.37
C LYS A 48 -3.24 -19.78 19.14
N ARG A 49 -3.44 -19.80 20.46
CA ARG A 49 -3.02 -20.92 21.31
C ARG A 49 -3.77 -22.21 20.97
N GLU A 50 -5.07 -22.11 20.70
CA GLU A 50 -5.89 -23.26 20.30
C GLU A 50 -5.61 -23.73 18.86
N LEU A 51 -5.30 -22.81 17.93
CA LEU A 51 -4.82 -23.16 16.58
C LEU A 51 -3.55 -24.02 16.65
N TYR A 52 -2.60 -23.64 17.51
CA TYR A 52 -1.41 -24.43 17.76
C TYR A 52 -1.75 -25.78 18.43
N LYS A 53 -2.53 -25.77 19.50
CA LYS A 53 -2.87 -26.99 20.28
C LYS A 53 -3.65 -28.03 19.46
N GLN A 54 -4.60 -27.61 18.63
CA GLN A 54 -5.52 -28.52 17.93
C GLN A 54 -5.04 -28.89 16.52
N PHE A 55 -4.29 -28.01 15.85
CA PHE A 55 -3.92 -28.17 14.45
C PHE A 55 -2.42 -27.99 14.14
N ASP A 56 -1.60 -27.73 15.16
CA ASP A 56 -0.16 -27.44 15.01
C ASP A 56 0.12 -26.22 14.11
N VAL A 57 -0.76 -25.22 14.18
CA VAL A 57 -0.63 -23.96 13.43
C VAL A 57 -0.19 -22.83 14.36
N ASP A 58 1.08 -22.45 14.27
CA ASP A 58 1.57 -21.18 14.82
C ASP A 58 1.20 -20.04 13.84
N TYR A 59 0.15 -19.29 14.20
CA TYR A 59 -0.33 -18.17 13.40
C TYR A 59 0.73 -17.08 13.18
N ASP A 60 1.52 -16.75 14.21
CA ASP A 60 2.49 -15.65 14.10
C ASP A 60 3.65 -16.07 13.21
N ALA A 61 4.15 -17.30 13.36
CA ALA A 61 5.16 -17.86 12.45
C ALA A 61 4.65 -18.01 11.01
N LEU A 62 3.40 -18.43 10.82
CA LEU A 62 2.75 -18.49 9.49
C LEU A 62 2.71 -17.10 8.84
N ARG A 63 2.27 -16.09 9.60
CA ARG A 63 2.19 -14.70 9.11
C ARG A 63 3.57 -14.15 8.75
N GLU A 64 4.57 -14.35 9.59
CA GLU A 64 5.94 -13.91 9.32
C GLU A 64 6.53 -14.59 8.07
N ARG A 65 6.28 -15.89 7.91
CA ARG A 65 6.69 -16.63 6.71
C ARG A 65 6.03 -16.07 5.46
N GLU A 66 4.71 -15.88 5.46
CA GLU A 66 3.99 -15.31 4.31
C GLU A 66 4.47 -13.89 3.98
N GLN A 67 4.76 -13.07 5.00
CA GLN A 67 5.31 -11.73 4.80
C GLN A 67 6.68 -11.79 4.12
N ARG A 68 7.55 -12.71 4.57
CA ARG A 68 8.87 -12.93 3.98
C ARG A 68 8.77 -13.43 2.54
N GLU A 69 7.94 -14.43 2.27
CA GLU A 69 7.73 -14.95 0.91
C GLU A 69 7.19 -13.88 -0.04
N ARG A 70 6.27 -13.02 0.42
CA ARG A 70 5.78 -11.88 -0.38
C ARG A 70 6.89 -10.87 -0.65
N ALA A 71 7.72 -10.56 0.34
CA ALA A 71 8.84 -9.64 0.16
C ALA A 71 9.89 -10.21 -0.81
N GLU A 72 10.22 -11.51 -0.70
CA GLU A 72 11.15 -12.20 -1.59
C GLU A 72 10.63 -12.25 -3.03
N LYS A 73 9.34 -12.56 -3.22
CA LYS A 73 8.69 -12.52 -4.55
C LYS A 73 8.72 -11.11 -5.15
N LEU A 74 8.39 -10.09 -4.35
CA LEU A 74 8.43 -8.71 -4.80
C LEU A 74 9.86 -8.28 -5.19
N ALA A 75 10.86 -8.66 -4.40
CA ALA A 75 12.26 -8.39 -4.69
C ALA A 75 12.74 -9.09 -5.97
N ALA A 76 12.32 -10.34 -6.20
CA ALA A 76 12.63 -11.07 -7.43
C ALA A 76 11.95 -10.44 -8.66
N ALA A 77 10.68 -10.01 -8.53
CA ALA A 77 9.96 -9.32 -9.60
C ALA A 77 10.60 -7.97 -9.94
N ALA A 78 11.15 -7.26 -8.94
CA ALA A 78 11.74 -5.94 -9.11
C ALA A 78 12.85 -5.87 -10.17
N THR A 79 13.66 -6.93 -10.32
CA THR A 79 14.83 -6.92 -11.24
C THR A 79 14.45 -6.73 -12.71
N SER A 80 13.25 -7.14 -13.10
CA SER A 80 12.76 -7.02 -14.49
C SER A 80 11.47 -6.19 -14.61
N ALA A 81 11.05 -5.58 -13.50
CA ALA A 81 9.81 -4.82 -13.43
C ALA A 81 9.94 -3.53 -14.26
N PRO A 82 8.90 -3.15 -15.04
CA PRO A 82 8.84 -1.86 -15.69
C PRO A 82 9.04 -0.72 -14.69
N VAL A 83 9.75 0.33 -15.12
CA VAL A 83 10.01 1.52 -14.30
C VAL A 83 9.00 2.60 -14.63
N VAL A 84 8.32 3.10 -13.61
CA VAL A 84 7.42 4.24 -13.66
C VAL A 84 8.12 5.42 -13.00
N SER A 85 8.24 6.54 -13.71
CA SER A 85 8.89 7.75 -13.21
C SER A 85 7.84 8.83 -12.97
N LEU A 86 7.72 9.29 -11.73
CA LEU A 86 6.74 10.30 -11.33
C LEU A 86 7.39 11.35 -10.43
N ALA A 87 6.89 12.57 -10.53
CA ALA A 87 7.09 13.59 -9.50
C ALA A 87 5.74 13.96 -8.86
N SER A 88 5.73 14.18 -7.54
CA SER A 88 4.52 14.60 -6.83
C SER A 88 4.76 15.79 -5.93
N ALA A 89 3.73 16.62 -5.79
CA ALA A 89 3.69 17.73 -4.84
C ALA A 89 2.28 17.87 -4.26
N GLY A 90 2.22 18.29 -3.00
CA GLY A 90 1.00 18.76 -2.36
C GLY A 90 1.15 20.22 -1.96
N ASP A 91 0.03 20.90 -1.73
CA ASP A 91 0.00 22.26 -1.18
C ASP A 91 -0.98 22.30 -0.01
N GLU A 92 -0.59 22.94 1.08
CA GLU A 92 -1.40 23.08 2.29
C GLU A 92 -2.78 23.74 2.05
N ARG A 93 -2.94 24.50 0.94
CA ARG A 93 -4.24 25.07 0.50
C ARG A 93 -5.20 24.02 -0.04
N GLY A 94 -4.75 22.79 -0.24
CA GLY A 94 -5.58 21.65 -0.59
C GLY A 94 -5.49 21.20 -2.03
N SER A 95 -4.46 21.61 -2.77
CA SER A 95 -4.17 21.08 -4.11
C SER A 95 -3.03 20.06 -4.10
N PHE A 96 -2.99 19.25 -5.14
CA PHE A 96 -1.92 18.29 -5.39
C PHE A 96 -1.69 18.13 -6.88
N ALA A 97 -0.51 17.62 -7.21
CA ALA A 97 -0.18 17.16 -8.54
C ALA A 97 0.72 15.92 -8.49
N VAL A 98 0.56 15.08 -9.50
CA VAL A 98 1.43 13.97 -9.87
C VAL A 98 1.66 14.10 -11.37
N VAL A 99 2.93 14.21 -11.77
CA VAL A 99 3.33 14.39 -13.16
C VAL A 99 4.28 13.27 -13.58
N GLY A 100 4.27 12.92 -14.86
CA GLY A 100 5.26 12.02 -15.44
C GLY A 100 6.58 12.74 -15.73
N ASP A 101 7.53 12.03 -16.34
CA ASP A 101 8.71 12.69 -16.91
C ASP A 101 8.32 13.56 -18.11
N ALA A 102 9.10 14.62 -18.34
CA ALA A 102 8.80 15.68 -19.32
C ALA A 102 8.52 15.16 -20.75
N ASP A 103 9.04 13.99 -21.11
CA ASP A 103 8.89 13.40 -22.45
C ASP A 103 7.65 12.50 -22.60
N THR A 104 6.82 12.36 -21.56
CA THR A 104 5.75 11.36 -21.49
C THR A 104 4.34 11.96 -21.44
N SER A 105 4.05 12.73 -20.40
CA SER A 105 2.79 13.46 -20.21
C SER A 105 3.04 14.58 -19.21
N ASP A 106 2.85 15.84 -19.63
CA ASP A 106 3.13 17.03 -18.81
C ASP A 106 2.44 16.98 -17.43
N VAL A 107 1.28 16.31 -17.35
CA VAL A 107 0.56 16.03 -16.10
C VAL A 107 -0.13 14.68 -16.15
N ALA A 108 0.00 13.91 -15.08
CA ALA A 108 -0.69 12.64 -14.96
C ALA A 108 -1.98 12.76 -14.13
N TRP A 109 -1.94 13.53 -13.03
CA TRP A 109 -3.07 13.71 -12.14
C TRP A 109 -2.89 14.98 -11.30
N TYR A 110 -3.84 15.92 -11.35
CA TYR A 110 -3.82 17.10 -10.48
C TYR A 110 -5.23 17.54 -10.11
N GLY A 111 -5.33 18.34 -9.05
CA GLY A 111 -6.57 18.94 -8.59
C GLY A 111 -6.57 19.15 -7.09
N SER A 112 -7.76 19.15 -6.48
CA SER A 112 -7.90 19.33 -5.03
C SER A 112 -8.06 18.01 -4.28
N PHE A 113 -7.51 17.93 -3.07
CA PHE A 113 -7.78 16.79 -2.18
C PHE A 113 -9.28 16.69 -1.89
N HIS A 114 -9.80 15.46 -1.92
CA HIS A 114 -11.20 15.22 -1.58
C HIS A 114 -11.41 15.40 -0.07
N LYS A 115 -12.62 15.77 0.34
CA LYS A 115 -13.00 15.87 1.77
C LYS A 115 -12.81 14.59 2.59
N ASP A 116 -12.74 13.44 1.91
CA ASP A 116 -12.58 12.11 2.50
C ASP A 116 -11.12 11.63 2.42
N ASP A 117 -10.19 12.46 1.95
CA ASP A 117 -8.76 12.16 2.01
C ASP A 117 -8.34 12.11 3.48
N ARG A 118 -7.89 10.93 3.91
CA ARG A 118 -7.62 10.65 5.33
C ARG A 118 -6.24 11.13 5.78
N ILE A 119 -5.37 11.47 4.84
CA ILE A 119 -3.99 11.88 5.11
C ILE A 119 -3.92 13.40 5.15
N PHE A 120 -4.48 14.07 4.14
CA PHE A 120 -4.42 15.53 4.03
C PHE A 120 -5.18 16.24 5.16
N ARG A 121 -4.56 17.28 5.70
CA ARG A 121 -5.12 18.20 6.70
C ARG A 121 -4.96 19.63 6.17
N PRO A 122 -6.06 20.41 6.03
CA PRO A 122 -5.96 21.79 5.56
C PRO A 122 -5.01 22.64 6.41
N GLY A 123 -4.10 23.37 5.76
CA GLY A 123 -3.09 24.21 6.42
C GLY A 123 -1.88 23.43 6.99
N ASP A 124 -1.69 22.17 6.61
CA ASP A 124 -0.57 21.33 7.02
C ASP A 124 0.17 20.81 5.77
N GLN A 125 1.29 21.45 5.43
CA GLN A 125 2.09 21.12 4.26
C GLN A 125 2.66 19.69 4.31
N ASP A 126 3.11 19.21 5.47
CA ASP A 126 3.67 17.87 5.62
C ASP A 126 2.60 16.81 5.28
N SER A 127 1.35 17.05 5.69
CA SER A 127 0.22 16.18 5.33
C SER A 127 -0.14 16.21 3.84
N ALA A 128 0.04 17.37 3.17
CA ALA A 128 -0.19 17.52 1.74
C ALA A 128 0.86 16.75 0.94
N ASP A 129 2.12 16.87 1.34
CA ASP A 129 3.24 16.13 0.76
C ASP A 129 3.05 14.62 0.91
N GLU A 130 2.72 14.13 2.12
CA GLU A 130 2.42 12.71 2.34
C GLU A 130 1.23 12.22 1.48
N ALA A 131 0.15 13.01 1.42
CA ALA A 131 -1.03 12.64 0.66
C ALA A 131 -0.76 12.59 -0.86
N SER A 132 0.01 13.54 -1.38
CA SER A 132 0.41 13.57 -2.80
C SER A 132 1.33 12.40 -3.17
N ALA A 133 2.31 12.07 -2.33
CA ALA A 133 3.19 10.92 -2.52
C ALA A 133 2.40 9.60 -2.51
N GLY A 134 1.41 9.46 -1.61
CA GLY A 134 0.49 8.34 -1.60
C GLY A 134 -0.34 8.21 -2.88
N LYS A 135 -0.71 9.33 -3.51
CA LYS A 135 -1.38 9.34 -4.82
C LYS A 135 -0.46 8.89 -5.94
N ALA A 136 0.82 9.25 -5.93
CA ALA A 136 1.79 8.74 -6.89
C ALA A 136 1.97 7.22 -6.79
N VAL A 137 2.06 6.68 -5.56
CA VAL A 137 2.07 5.22 -5.32
C VAL A 137 0.79 4.56 -5.85
N PHE A 138 -0.37 5.19 -5.64
CA PHE A 138 -1.63 4.69 -6.20
C PHE A 138 -1.61 4.67 -7.73
N LEU A 139 -1.09 5.72 -8.36
CA LEU A 139 -0.99 5.81 -9.82
C LEU A 139 -0.04 4.75 -10.39
N ALA A 140 1.13 4.54 -9.79
CA ALA A 140 2.05 3.49 -10.20
C ALA A 140 1.39 2.09 -10.10
N ALA A 141 0.61 1.83 -9.05
CA ALA A 141 -0.16 0.59 -8.95
C ALA A 141 -1.21 0.46 -10.06
N LYS A 142 -1.76 1.57 -10.58
CA LYS A 142 -2.66 1.55 -11.75
C LYS A 142 -1.93 1.27 -13.06
N VAL A 143 -0.71 1.78 -13.21
CA VAL A 143 0.17 1.39 -14.33
C VAL A 143 0.45 -0.11 -14.28
N ARG A 144 0.83 -0.65 -13.11
CA ARG A 144 1.01 -2.09 -12.91
C ARG A 144 -0.22 -2.90 -13.30
N ASP A 145 -1.41 -2.52 -12.81
CA ASP A 145 -2.68 -3.17 -13.15
C ASP A 145 -2.91 -3.16 -14.67
N HIS A 146 -2.63 -2.03 -15.33
CA HIS A 146 -2.81 -1.85 -16.78
C HIS A 146 -1.85 -2.70 -17.61
N LEU A 147 -0.61 -2.87 -17.16
CA LEU A 147 0.40 -3.70 -17.82
C LEU A 147 0.26 -5.20 -17.51
N GLU A 148 -0.64 -5.56 -16.59
CA GLU A 148 -0.85 -6.95 -16.13
C GLU A 148 0.44 -7.63 -15.63
N VAL A 149 1.32 -6.86 -15.01
CA VAL A 149 2.59 -7.35 -14.44
C VAL A 149 2.48 -7.56 -12.93
N GLU A 150 3.33 -8.43 -12.38
CA GLU A 150 3.33 -8.73 -10.94
C GLU A 150 3.73 -7.52 -10.08
N ALA A 151 4.67 -6.71 -10.58
CA ALA A 151 5.18 -5.53 -9.90
C ALA A 151 5.69 -4.45 -10.87
N VAL A 152 5.79 -3.22 -10.39
CA VAL A 152 6.47 -2.10 -11.05
C VAL A 152 7.45 -1.44 -10.09
N ARG A 153 8.53 -0.87 -10.62
CA ARG A 153 9.41 0.03 -9.86
C ARG A 153 8.91 1.46 -10.04
N LEU A 154 8.72 2.18 -8.94
CA LEU A 154 8.35 3.58 -8.94
C LEU A 154 9.57 4.41 -8.54
N ARG A 155 10.11 5.20 -9.46
CA ARG A 155 11.00 6.32 -9.13
C ARG A 155 10.13 7.52 -8.82
N LEU A 156 10.07 7.92 -7.56
CA LEU A 156 9.25 9.02 -7.09
C LEU A 156 10.11 10.20 -6.67
N ARG A 157 9.95 11.33 -7.35
CA ARG A 157 10.52 12.61 -6.95
C ARG A 157 9.54 13.41 -6.07
N VAL A 158 10.03 13.88 -4.94
CA VAL A 158 9.29 14.76 -4.01
C VAL A 158 10.14 15.94 -3.56
N SER A 159 9.53 17.01 -3.08
CA SER A 159 10.27 18.19 -2.60
C SER A 159 10.63 18.13 -1.12
N SER A 160 9.82 17.44 -0.31
CA SER A 160 9.94 17.47 1.15
C SER A 160 10.75 16.30 1.70
N GLU A 161 11.79 16.62 2.47
CA GLU A 161 12.58 15.65 3.25
C GLU A 161 11.81 15.08 4.46
N ARG A 162 10.65 15.65 4.78
CA ARG A 162 9.86 15.26 5.96
C ARG A 162 8.90 14.12 5.71
N ILE A 163 8.78 13.66 4.46
CA ILE A 163 7.97 12.49 4.13
C ILE A 163 8.53 11.27 4.86
N ASP A 164 7.66 10.56 5.58
CA ASP A 164 7.99 9.27 6.17
C ASP A 164 8.16 8.20 5.06
N GLY A 165 9.40 8.06 4.59
CA GLY A 165 9.76 7.11 3.53
C GLY A 165 9.48 5.65 3.91
N VAL A 166 9.54 5.29 5.20
CA VAL A 166 9.24 3.92 5.66
C VAL A 166 7.76 3.63 5.50
N LYS A 167 6.91 4.53 5.99
CA LYS A 167 5.44 4.42 5.84
C LYS A 167 5.02 4.43 4.37
N LEU A 168 5.69 5.23 3.54
CA LEU A 168 5.41 5.28 2.10
C LEU A 168 5.84 4.00 1.38
N ALA A 169 7.02 3.46 1.70
CA ALA A 169 7.49 2.17 1.18
C ALA A 169 6.54 1.02 1.59
N ASP A 170 6.06 1.00 2.83
CA ASP A 170 5.05 0.05 3.31
C ASP A 170 3.73 0.16 2.53
N LEU A 171 3.30 1.38 2.20
CA LEU A 171 2.12 1.61 1.36
C LEU A 171 2.34 1.08 -0.07
N ALA A 172 3.52 1.32 -0.64
CA ALA A 172 3.90 0.87 -1.97
C ALA A 172 3.99 -0.66 -2.06
N ALA A 173 4.64 -1.31 -1.10
CA ALA A 173 4.79 -2.76 -1.06
C ALA A 173 3.44 -3.49 -0.98
N LYS A 174 2.46 -2.95 -0.22
CA LYS A 174 1.07 -3.47 -0.19
C LYS A 174 0.35 -3.40 -1.54
N LYS A 175 0.88 -2.59 -2.46
CA LYS A 175 0.41 -2.42 -3.83
C LYS A 175 1.43 -2.95 -4.84
N GLN A 176 2.34 -3.83 -4.43
CA GLN A 176 3.38 -4.43 -5.28
C GLN A 176 4.11 -3.39 -6.16
N VAL A 177 4.35 -2.21 -5.57
CA VAL A 177 5.16 -1.15 -6.13
C VAL A 177 6.45 -1.12 -5.33
N ILE A 178 7.59 -1.20 -6.02
CA ILE A 178 8.92 -1.05 -5.41
C ILE A 178 9.30 0.42 -5.48
N LEU A 179 9.37 1.09 -4.33
CA LEU A 179 9.63 2.52 -4.25
C LEU A 179 11.13 2.83 -4.26
N ASP A 180 11.53 3.72 -5.16
CA ASP A 180 12.79 4.44 -5.20
C ASP A 180 12.47 5.93 -5.00
N LEU A 181 12.71 6.45 -3.79
CA LEU A 181 12.34 7.81 -3.40
C LEU A 181 13.51 8.77 -3.58
N GLU A 182 13.34 9.75 -4.46
CA GLU A 182 14.26 10.86 -4.69
C GLU A 182 13.70 12.13 -4.04
N VAL A 183 14.45 12.74 -3.13
CA VAL A 183 14.09 14.07 -2.62
C VAL A 183 14.85 15.13 -3.41
N THR A 184 14.12 16.00 -4.09
CA THR A 184 14.64 17.11 -4.88
C THR A 184 14.00 18.41 -4.37
N PRO A 185 14.63 19.12 -3.42
CA PRO A 185 14.03 20.29 -2.76
C PRO A 185 13.68 21.47 -3.68
N THR A 186 14.17 21.48 -4.92
CA THR A 186 13.94 22.55 -5.90
C THR A 186 13.78 21.97 -7.29
N GLY A 187 12.89 22.52 -8.10
CA GLY A 187 12.68 22.08 -9.48
C GLY A 187 11.85 20.81 -9.59
N ASN A 188 10.98 20.54 -8.60
CA ASN A 188 9.96 19.50 -8.72
C ASN A 188 8.85 20.00 -9.67
N PRO A 189 8.68 19.39 -10.87
CA PRO A 189 7.74 19.87 -11.86
C PRO A 189 6.28 19.75 -11.44
N ALA A 190 5.97 19.00 -10.37
CA ALA A 190 4.61 18.91 -9.83
C ALA A 190 4.18 20.17 -9.07
N GLU A 191 5.11 20.96 -8.51
CA GLU A 191 4.78 22.12 -7.68
C GLU A 191 3.99 23.19 -8.45
N GLN A 192 4.36 23.46 -9.70
CA GLN A 192 3.66 24.43 -10.54
C GLN A 192 2.18 24.03 -10.74
N TRP A 193 1.90 22.73 -10.85
CA TRP A 193 0.56 22.20 -11.08
C TRP A 193 -0.33 22.25 -9.85
N CYS A 194 0.22 22.43 -8.65
CA CYS A 194 -0.57 22.75 -7.47
C CYS A 194 -1.18 24.17 -7.54
N LEU A 195 -0.63 25.07 -8.37
CA LEU A 195 -1.11 26.43 -8.56
C LEU A 195 -2.12 26.55 -9.71
N GLU A 196 -2.11 25.59 -10.63
CA GLU A 196 -2.96 25.62 -11.81
C GLU A 196 -4.44 25.36 -11.45
N PRO A 197 -5.38 26.18 -11.94
CA PRO A 197 -6.79 25.95 -11.72
C PRO A 197 -7.28 24.70 -12.47
N GLY A 198 -8.25 24.00 -11.88
CA GLY A 198 -8.93 22.87 -12.50
C GLY A 198 -8.53 21.52 -11.92
N TYR A 199 -8.72 20.47 -12.73
CA TYR A 199 -8.37 19.11 -12.38
C TYR A 199 -8.06 18.32 -13.65
N GLY A 200 -7.15 17.36 -13.53
CA GLY A 200 -6.81 16.41 -14.59
C GLY A 200 -6.83 15.01 -14.01
N GLU A 201 -7.62 14.11 -14.59
CA GLU A 201 -7.75 12.75 -14.08
C GLU A 201 -6.76 11.80 -14.74
N TRP A 202 -6.14 10.93 -13.95
CA TRP A 202 -5.25 9.89 -14.47
C TRP A 202 -5.92 8.92 -15.46
N ARG A 203 -7.26 8.82 -15.43
CA ARG A 203 -8.01 7.98 -16.38
C ARG A 203 -8.06 8.58 -17.80
N ALA A 204 -7.77 9.88 -17.93
CA ALA A 204 -7.79 10.57 -19.20
C ALA A 204 -6.46 10.46 -19.98
N ILE A 205 -5.41 9.89 -19.35
CA ILE A 205 -4.10 9.70 -19.98
C ILE A 205 -3.87 8.22 -20.33
N ARG A 206 -2.87 7.97 -21.19
CA ARG A 206 -2.38 6.61 -21.44
C ARG A 206 -1.38 6.23 -20.36
N LEU A 207 -1.74 5.26 -19.53
CA LEU A 207 -0.89 4.83 -18.41
C LEU A 207 0.45 4.25 -18.84
N SER A 208 0.52 3.68 -20.05
CA SER A 208 1.76 3.20 -20.66
C SER A 208 2.80 4.30 -20.85
N ASP A 209 2.36 5.55 -21.02
CA ASP A 209 3.26 6.66 -21.30
C ASP A 209 4.10 6.99 -20.05
N LEU A 210 3.63 6.66 -18.84
CA LEU A 210 4.36 6.87 -17.59
C LEU A 210 5.52 5.89 -17.37
N VAL A 211 5.68 4.89 -18.25
CA VAL A 211 6.76 3.90 -18.19
C VAL A 211 7.99 4.45 -18.92
N VAL A 212 9.14 4.40 -18.26
CA VAL A 212 10.42 4.86 -18.81
C VAL A 212 11.32 3.68 -19.17
N ALA A 213 12.20 3.88 -20.16
CA ALA A 213 13.26 2.93 -20.47
C ALA A 213 14.39 3.01 -19.44
N GLU A 214 15.01 1.88 -19.11
CA GLU A 214 16.28 1.82 -18.37
C GLU A 214 17.50 1.87 -19.30
#